data_AF-A0A3C1K2C3-F1
#
_entry.id   AF-A0A3C1K2C3-F1
#
_cell.length_a   1.000
_cell.length_b   1.000
_cell.length_c   1.000
_cell.angle_alpha   90.00
_cell.angle_beta   90.00
_cell.angle_gamma   90.00
#
_symmetry.space_group_name_H-M   'P 1'
#
loop_
_entity.id
_entity.type
_entity.pdbx_description
1 polymer ?
#
loop_
_entity_poly.entity_id
_entity_poly.type
_entity_poly.pdbx_seq_one_letter_code
_entity_poly.pdbx_strand_id
1 'polypeptide(L)'
;MKKADFFRVLEKTLRDNHVNDIEDILSEYEDHFRFKLADGYSEEEIAAKLGDPKTLAKQFDSLIPVTEKSKSNKVIIGVGFVFADIFMAMLFILLYSWVLILAALALSSASIGICFISNINIYNLIPVMPYGCALIFSIFMLSLAVLSAVGTIYCLLYVNQLLRAYLRFHKNVFAATSGKPVYPSLAKYPQLNNKNRRRLRSVALISLTFFALSFIVGYIVCALSAGAIEFWHIWNWFI
;
A
#
# COMPACT_ATOMS: atom_id res chain seq x y z
N MET A 1 -32.15 10.24 -0.35
CA MET A 1 -32.18 9.57 -1.66
C MET A 1 -31.35 8.30 -1.56
N LYS A 2 -31.76 7.19 -2.16
CA LYS A 2 -31.01 5.91 -2.07
C LYS A 2 -29.76 5.94 -2.95
N LYS A 3 -28.77 5.10 -2.64
CA LYS A 3 -27.49 5.04 -3.37
C LYS A 3 -27.70 4.89 -4.88
N ALA A 4 -28.51 3.91 -5.30
CA ALA A 4 -28.74 3.61 -6.71
C ALA A 4 -29.32 4.80 -7.50
N ASP A 5 -30.24 5.55 -6.90
CA ASP A 5 -30.81 6.73 -7.54
C ASP A 5 -29.79 7.86 -7.65
N PHE A 6 -28.91 8.01 -6.65
CA PHE A 6 -27.84 9.02 -6.65
C PHE A 6 -26.87 8.81 -7.80
N PHE A 7 -26.35 7.58 -7.96
CA PHE A 7 -25.45 7.25 -9.05
C PHE A 7 -26.11 7.37 -10.42
N ARG A 8 -27.38 6.97 -10.55
CA ARG A 8 -28.12 7.10 -11.82
C ARG A 8 -28.26 8.56 -12.25
N VAL A 9 -28.59 9.46 -11.32
CA VAL A 9 -28.71 10.90 -11.63
C VAL A 9 -27.34 11.53 -11.89
N LEU A 10 -26.32 11.14 -11.12
CA LEU A 10 -24.96 11.63 -11.28
C LEU A 10 -24.35 11.20 -12.63
N GLU A 11 -24.41 9.92 -12.98
CA GLU A 11 -23.91 9.40 -14.25
C GLU A 11 -24.60 10.07 -15.44
N LYS A 12 -25.94 10.16 -15.40
CA LYS A 12 -26.70 10.81 -16.47
C LYS A 12 -26.26 12.26 -16.66
N THR A 13 -26.14 13.02 -15.57
CA THR A 13 -25.76 14.43 -15.64
C THR A 13 -24.30 14.61 -16.07
N LEU A 14 -23.39 13.70 -15.70
CA LEU A 14 -22.00 13.72 -16.15
C LEU A 14 -21.85 13.39 -17.65
N ARG A 15 -22.68 12.47 -18.16
CA ARG A 15 -22.76 12.16 -19.60
C ARG A 15 -23.34 13.34 -20.39
N ASP A 16 -24.40 13.96 -19.87
CA ASP A 16 -25.03 15.14 -20.48
C ASP A 16 -24.06 16.34 -20.52
N ASN A 17 -23.12 16.44 -19.56
CA ASN A 17 -22.10 17.48 -19.49
C ASN A 17 -20.77 17.14 -20.22
N HIS A 18 -20.72 16.05 -21.00
CA HIS A 18 -19.54 15.61 -21.76
C HIS A 18 -18.24 15.47 -20.94
N VAL A 19 -18.34 15.00 -19.69
CA VAL A 19 -17.17 14.77 -18.83
C VAL A 19 -16.41 13.53 -19.34
N ASN A 20 -15.08 13.59 -19.47
CA ASN A 20 -14.28 12.46 -19.98
C ASN A 20 -13.99 11.38 -18.93
N ASP A 21 -13.92 11.72 -17.64
CA ASP A 21 -13.50 10.83 -16.55
C ASP A 21 -14.68 10.26 -15.74
N ILE A 22 -15.81 9.93 -16.38
CA ILE A 22 -17.06 9.55 -15.69
C ILE A 22 -16.86 8.31 -14.80
N GLU A 23 -16.17 7.30 -15.33
CA GLU A 23 -16.00 6.00 -14.67
C GLU A 23 -15.13 6.11 -13.41
N ASP A 24 -14.07 6.92 -13.47
CA ASP A 24 -13.22 7.25 -12.32
C ASP A 24 -14.00 8.02 -11.24
N ILE A 25 -14.84 8.98 -11.64
CA ILE A 25 -15.67 9.77 -10.72
C ILE A 25 -16.70 8.87 -10.02
N LEU A 26 -17.40 8.01 -10.77
CA LEU A 26 -18.40 7.10 -10.22
C LEU A 26 -17.77 6.10 -9.24
N SER A 27 -16.63 5.50 -9.61
CA SER A 27 -15.91 4.55 -8.75
C SER A 27 -15.51 5.17 -7.40
N GLU A 28 -15.13 6.44 -7.40
CA GLU A 28 -14.72 7.14 -6.17
C GLU A 28 -15.90 7.47 -5.25
N TYR A 29 -17.01 7.95 -5.80
CA TYR A 29 -18.21 8.15 -4.98
C TYR A 29 -18.74 6.81 -4.46
N GLU A 30 -18.62 5.74 -5.24
CA GLU A 30 -19.01 4.41 -4.79
C GLU A 30 -18.16 3.94 -3.61
N ASP A 31 -16.85 4.15 -3.69
CA ASP A 31 -15.93 3.91 -2.58
C ASP A 31 -16.32 4.76 -1.36
N HIS A 32 -16.61 6.06 -1.53
CA HIS A 32 -17.04 6.94 -0.44
C HIS A 32 -18.32 6.44 0.26
N PHE A 33 -19.34 6.05 -0.52
CA PHE A 33 -20.56 5.43 0.01
C PHE A 33 -20.24 4.14 0.78
N ARG A 34 -19.38 3.27 0.21
CA ARG A 34 -18.98 2.01 0.86
C ARG A 34 -18.28 2.24 2.19
N PHE A 35 -17.44 3.26 2.30
CA PHE A 35 -16.74 3.60 3.55
C PHE A 35 -17.68 4.19 4.59
N LYS A 36 -18.55 5.14 4.21
CA LYS A 36 -19.49 5.74 5.15
C LYS A 36 -20.57 4.76 5.64
N LEU A 37 -21.00 3.83 4.79
CA LEU A 37 -21.86 2.72 5.22
C LEU A 37 -21.15 1.81 6.22
N ALA A 38 -19.85 1.56 6.04
CA ALA A 38 -19.06 0.77 6.97
C ALA A 38 -18.81 1.50 8.32
N ASP A 39 -18.84 2.83 8.33
CA ASP A 39 -18.80 3.66 9.54
C ASP A 39 -20.17 3.76 10.26
N GLY A 40 -21.22 3.13 9.72
CA GLY A 40 -22.56 3.07 10.32
C GLY A 40 -23.53 4.17 9.88
N TYR A 41 -23.17 5.00 8.90
CA TYR A 41 -24.09 5.99 8.33
C TYR A 41 -25.10 5.33 7.38
N SER A 42 -26.34 5.82 7.33
CA SER A 42 -27.33 5.35 6.35
C SER A 42 -27.06 5.92 4.96
N GLU A 43 -27.55 5.25 3.91
CA GLU A 43 -27.42 5.75 2.53
C GLU A 43 -28.04 7.14 2.36
N GLU A 44 -29.16 7.42 3.03
CA GLU A 44 -29.83 8.71 2.94
C GLU A 44 -29.01 9.85 3.56
N GLU A 45 -28.33 9.60 4.68
CA GLU A 45 -27.46 10.58 5.34
C GLU A 45 -26.22 10.89 4.52
N ILE A 46 -25.65 9.88 3.86
CA ILE A 46 -24.49 10.04 2.99
C ILE A 46 -24.88 10.89 1.77
N ALA A 47 -26.02 10.59 1.15
CA ALA A 47 -26.54 11.39 0.04
C ALA A 47 -26.87 12.82 0.45
N ALA A 48 -27.45 13.04 1.64
CA ALA A 48 -27.74 14.38 2.16
C ALA A 48 -26.46 15.20 2.41
N LYS A 49 -25.38 14.56 2.90
CA LYS A 49 -24.07 15.21 3.06
C LYS A 49 -23.38 15.53 1.74
N LEU A 50 -23.57 14.70 0.71
CA LEU A 50 -23.03 14.93 -0.63
C LEU A 50 -23.80 16.00 -1.41
N GLY A 51 -25.06 16.26 -1.04
CA GLY A 51 -25.90 17.28 -1.67
C GLY A 51 -26.61 16.78 -2.92
N ASP A 52 -27.05 17.71 -3.78
CA ASP A 52 -27.78 17.37 -5.01
C ASP A 52 -26.82 16.88 -6.11
N PRO A 53 -26.94 15.63 -6.60
CA PRO A 53 -26.06 15.07 -7.63
C PRO A 53 -26.04 15.88 -8.93
N LYS A 54 -27.10 16.63 -9.25
CA LYS A 54 -27.10 17.53 -10.42
C LYS A 54 -26.16 18.71 -10.24
N THR A 55 -26.15 19.31 -9.04
CA THR A 55 -25.24 20.42 -8.71
C THR A 55 -23.79 19.93 -8.64
N LEU A 56 -23.59 18.71 -8.13
CA LEU A 56 -22.28 18.06 -8.08
C LEU A 56 -21.75 17.79 -9.49
N ALA A 57 -22.58 17.26 -10.40
CA ALA A 57 -22.21 17.05 -11.79
C ALA A 57 -21.92 18.34 -12.57
N LYS A 58 -22.63 19.44 -12.26
CA LYS A 58 -22.35 20.77 -12.82
C LYS A 58 -21.00 21.32 -12.39
N GLN A 59 -20.48 20.90 -11.23
CA GLN A 59 -19.09 21.23 -10.88
C GLN A 59 -18.10 20.63 -11.85
N PHE A 60 -18.43 19.55 -12.58
CA PHE A 60 -17.53 18.95 -13.57
C PHE A 60 -17.79 19.45 -15.00
N ASP A 61 -18.70 20.41 -15.18
CA ASP A 61 -19.02 20.96 -16.49
C ASP A 61 -17.83 21.75 -17.03
N SER A 62 -17.36 21.34 -18.21
CA SER A 62 -16.20 21.94 -18.89
C SER A 62 -16.54 23.25 -19.59
N LEU A 63 -17.82 23.64 -19.64
CA LEU A 63 -18.33 24.80 -20.39
C LEU A 63 -18.41 26.11 -19.59
N ILE A 64 -18.05 26.13 -18.30
CA ILE A 64 -18.08 27.36 -17.48
C ILE A 64 -16.68 28.00 -17.49
N PRO A 65 -16.45 29.13 -18.19
CA PRO A 65 -15.15 29.79 -18.18
C PRO A 65 -14.98 30.56 -16.86
N VAL A 66 -14.01 30.13 -16.03
CA VAL A 66 -13.61 30.85 -14.81
C VAL A 66 -12.58 31.93 -15.16
N THR A 67 -12.79 33.12 -14.62
CA THR A 67 -12.07 34.38 -14.85
C THR A 67 -10.55 34.25 -14.80
N GLU A 68 -9.88 34.87 -15.79
CA GLU A 68 -8.43 34.84 -15.98
C GLU A 68 -7.65 35.40 -14.77
N LYS A 69 -6.98 34.52 -14.01
CA LYS A 69 -5.86 34.93 -13.14
C LYS A 69 -4.54 34.91 -13.92
N SER A 70 -3.79 36.00 -13.76
CA SER A 70 -2.64 36.48 -14.55
C SER A 70 -1.61 35.41 -14.96
N LYS A 71 -1.20 35.46 -16.24
CA LYS A 71 -0.14 34.66 -16.89
C LYS A 71 1.18 34.55 -16.09
N SER A 72 1.57 35.58 -15.35
CA SER A 72 2.84 35.64 -14.60
C SER A 72 2.92 34.64 -13.43
N ASN A 73 1.82 34.41 -12.70
CA ASN A 73 1.79 33.40 -11.64
C ASN A 73 1.87 31.98 -12.19
N LYS A 74 1.39 31.73 -13.42
CA LYS A 74 1.40 30.40 -14.03
C LYS A 74 2.81 29.89 -14.33
N VAL A 75 3.74 30.79 -14.70
CA VAL A 75 5.13 30.43 -15.02
C VAL A 75 5.94 30.13 -13.76
N ILE A 76 5.81 30.94 -12.70
CA ILE A 76 6.50 30.71 -11.42
C ILE A 76 5.99 29.43 -10.75
N ILE A 77 4.68 29.20 -10.77
CA ILE A 77 4.09 27.93 -10.28
C ILE A 77 4.60 26.77 -11.12
N GLY A 78 4.64 26.88 -12.45
CA GLY A 78 5.14 25.82 -13.35
C GLY A 78 6.59 25.43 -13.08
N VAL A 79 7.51 26.39 -12.95
CA VAL A 79 8.94 26.11 -12.72
C VAL A 79 9.17 25.50 -11.32
N GLY A 80 8.50 26.02 -10.29
CA GLY A 80 8.56 25.44 -8.94
C GLY A 80 7.98 24.03 -8.88
N PHE A 81 6.95 23.74 -9.70
CA PHE A 81 6.33 22.43 -9.78
C PHE A 81 7.26 21.40 -10.44
N VAL A 82 7.97 21.76 -11.51
CA VAL A 82 8.95 20.87 -12.16
C VAL A 82 10.05 20.46 -11.18
N PHE A 83 10.55 21.40 -10.37
CA PHE A 83 11.55 21.09 -9.35
C PHE A 83 10.98 20.14 -8.27
N ALA A 84 9.76 20.39 -7.81
CA ALA A 84 9.08 19.52 -6.86
C ALA A 84 8.79 18.12 -7.45
N ASP A 85 8.45 18.03 -8.74
CA ASP A 85 8.21 16.77 -9.44
C ASP A 85 9.46 15.90 -9.50
N ILE A 86 10.65 16.49 -9.73
CA ILE A 86 11.93 15.75 -9.70
C ILE A 86 12.16 15.13 -8.32
N PHE A 87 11.98 15.92 -7.26
CA PHE A 87 12.12 15.45 -5.88
C PHE A 87 11.12 14.33 -5.56
N MET A 88 9.87 14.49 -5.97
CA MET A 88 8.84 13.48 -5.75
C MET A 88 9.10 12.21 -6.57
N ALA A 89 9.58 12.33 -7.81
CA ALA A 89 9.97 11.17 -8.62
C ALA A 89 11.10 10.38 -7.94
N MET A 90 12.13 11.07 -7.43
CA MET A 90 13.22 10.43 -6.68
C MET A 90 12.71 9.73 -5.41
N LEU A 91 11.77 10.35 -4.69
CA LEU A 91 11.12 9.75 -3.53
C LEU A 91 10.33 8.48 -3.91
N PHE A 92 9.56 8.50 -5.00
CA PHE A 92 8.82 7.32 -5.46
C PHE A 92 9.75 6.20 -5.91
N ILE A 93 10.85 6.52 -6.59
CA ILE A 93 11.88 5.53 -6.95
C ILE A 93 12.42 4.87 -5.68
N LEU A 94 12.82 5.66 -4.67
CA LEU A 94 13.30 5.14 -3.39
C LEU A 94 12.27 4.22 -2.72
N LEU A 95 11.00 4.62 -2.70
CA LEU A 95 9.93 3.83 -2.10
C LEU A 95 9.68 2.50 -2.84
N TYR A 96 9.71 2.49 -4.17
CA TYR A 96 9.60 1.26 -4.94
C TYR A 96 10.84 0.38 -4.79
N SER A 97 12.05 0.95 -4.74
CA SER A 97 13.27 0.21 -4.43
C SER A 97 13.19 -0.47 -3.06
N TRP A 98 12.66 0.22 -2.05
CA TRP A 98 12.42 -0.37 -0.73
C TRP A 98 11.46 -1.57 -0.78
N VAL A 99 10.37 -1.46 -1.55
CA VAL A 99 9.44 -2.58 -1.77
C VAL A 99 10.13 -3.77 -2.44
N LEU A 100 11.02 -3.52 -3.42
CA LEU A 100 11.81 -4.59 -4.05
C LEU A 100 12.75 -5.28 -3.07
N ILE A 101 13.40 -4.53 -2.19
CA ILE A 101 14.28 -5.09 -1.15
C ILE A 101 13.48 -5.98 -0.19
N LEU A 102 12.30 -5.55 0.24
CA LEU A 102 11.43 -6.38 1.09
C LEU A 102 10.96 -7.65 0.37
N ALA A 103 10.65 -7.56 -0.92
CA ALA A 103 10.28 -8.72 -1.73
C ALA A 103 11.45 -9.71 -1.85
N ALA A 104 12.67 -9.21 -2.08
CA ALA A 104 13.88 -10.03 -2.14
C ALA A 104 14.16 -10.71 -0.79
N LEU A 105 14.00 -9.99 0.33
CA LEU A 105 14.11 -10.53 1.68
C LEU A 105 13.11 -11.68 1.93
N ALA A 106 11.86 -11.51 1.48
CA ALA A 106 10.84 -12.54 1.60
C ALA A 106 11.21 -13.81 0.81
N LEU A 107 11.69 -13.64 -0.42
CA LEU A 107 12.08 -14.76 -1.26
C LEU A 107 13.34 -15.46 -0.73
N SER A 108 14.36 -14.70 -0.33
CA SER A 108 15.61 -15.27 0.18
C SER A 108 15.39 -16.02 1.48
N SER A 109 14.60 -15.46 2.41
CA SER A 109 14.26 -16.14 3.66
C SER A 109 13.43 -17.41 3.42
N ALA A 110 12.50 -17.40 2.45
CA ALA A 110 11.76 -18.60 2.05
C ALA A 110 12.71 -19.68 1.52
N SER A 111 13.63 -19.32 0.61
CA SER A 111 14.62 -20.24 0.05
C SER A 111 15.50 -20.86 1.13
N ILE A 112 16.02 -20.05 2.06
CA ILE A 112 16.85 -20.54 3.18
C ILE A 112 16.04 -21.47 4.09
N GLY A 113 14.79 -21.12 4.41
CA GLY A 113 13.90 -21.98 5.20
C GLY A 113 13.69 -23.36 4.55
N ILE A 114 13.41 -23.38 3.24
CA ILE A 114 13.27 -24.64 2.50
C ILE A 114 14.57 -25.46 2.51
N CYS A 115 15.73 -24.81 2.35
CA CYS A 115 17.02 -25.49 2.40
C CYS A 115 17.27 -26.18 3.76
N PHE A 116 16.88 -25.54 4.86
CA PHE A 116 16.97 -26.13 6.20
C PHE A 116 16.08 -27.37 6.37
N ILE A 117 14.84 -27.36 5.88
CA ILE A 117 13.94 -28.53 5.96
C ILE A 117 14.48 -29.70 5.13
N SER A 118 14.89 -29.40 3.89
CA SER A 118 15.32 -30.41 2.92
C SER A 118 16.76 -30.88 3.13
N ASN A 119 17.50 -30.28 4.07
CA ASN A 119 18.92 -30.55 4.32
C ASN A 119 19.78 -30.39 3.04
N ILE A 120 19.41 -29.43 2.18
CA ILE A 120 20.12 -29.12 0.94
C ILE A 120 21.10 -28.00 1.26
N ASN A 121 22.40 -28.30 1.20
CA ASN A 121 23.45 -27.30 1.43
C ASN A 121 24.09 -26.88 0.10
N ILE A 122 23.49 -25.88 -0.54
CA ILE A 122 24.01 -25.33 -1.79
C ILE A 122 25.28 -24.52 -1.47
N TYR A 123 26.42 -24.86 -2.07
CA TYR A 123 27.72 -24.19 -1.88
C TYR A 123 28.26 -24.12 -0.44
N ASN A 124 27.87 -25.03 0.46
CA ASN A 124 28.26 -24.97 1.88
C ASN A 124 27.88 -23.64 2.57
N LEU A 125 26.81 -22.99 2.10
CA LEU A 125 26.34 -21.72 2.65
C LEU A 125 25.75 -21.87 4.06
N ILE A 126 25.21 -23.06 4.38
CA ILE A 126 24.63 -23.35 5.68
C ILE A 126 25.69 -24.00 6.57
N PRO A 127 25.99 -23.42 7.74
CA PRO A 127 26.97 -24.00 8.65
C PRO A 127 26.43 -25.31 9.25
N VAL A 128 27.34 -26.22 9.58
CA VAL A 128 26.98 -27.52 10.15
C VAL A 128 26.29 -27.34 11.50
N MET A 129 25.12 -27.97 11.66
CA MET A 129 24.37 -27.97 12.91
C MET A 129 23.50 -29.22 13.02
N PRO A 130 23.10 -29.62 14.24
CA PRO A 130 22.16 -30.73 14.44
C PRO A 130 20.83 -30.48 13.74
N TYR A 131 20.23 -31.53 13.16
CA TYR A 131 19.00 -31.40 12.36
C TYR A 131 17.82 -30.80 13.15
N GLY A 132 17.69 -31.11 14.45
CA GLY A 132 16.67 -30.51 15.30
C GLY A 132 16.78 -28.98 15.39
N CYS A 133 18.00 -28.46 15.43
CA CYS A 133 18.25 -27.02 15.40
C CYS A 133 17.92 -26.42 14.03
N ALA A 134 18.32 -27.10 12.95
CA ALA A 134 18.02 -26.71 11.57
C ALA A 134 16.51 -26.58 11.32
N LEU A 135 15.70 -27.51 11.83
CA LEU A 135 14.24 -27.43 11.72
C LEU A 135 13.66 -26.19 12.41
N ILE A 136 14.17 -25.82 13.59
CA ILE A 136 13.72 -24.62 14.28
C ILE A 136 14.12 -23.36 13.50
N PHE A 137 15.35 -23.32 12.96
CA PHE A 137 15.78 -22.24 12.08
C PHE A 137 14.98 -22.17 10.78
N SER A 138 14.49 -23.29 10.26
CA SER A 138 13.55 -23.26 9.14
C SER A 138 12.25 -22.58 9.52
N ILE A 139 11.66 -22.90 10.67
CA ILE A 139 10.39 -22.27 11.10
C ILE A 139 10.61 -20.77 11.27
N PHE A 140 11.75 -20.38 11.83
CA PHE A 140 12.17 -18.99 11.97
C PHE A 140 12.26 -18.28 10.60
N MET A 141 12.98 -18.86 9.65
CA MET A 141 13.16 -18.31 8.29
C MET A 141 11.85 -18.25 7.49
N LEU A 142 11.01 -19.28 7.54
CA LEU A 142 9.71 -19.28 6.88
C LEU A 142 8.74 -18.28 7.50
N SER A 143 8.78 -18.11 8.83
CA SER A 143 7.97 -17.10 9.52
C SER A 143 8.41 -15.69 9.12
N LEU A 144 9.73 -15.45 9.01
CA LEU A 144 10.27 -14.19 8.49
C LEU A 144 9.86 -13.95 7.03
N ALA A 145 9.83 -15.00 6.19
CA ALA A 145 9.39 -14.91 4.81
C ALA A 145 7.93 -14.47 4.70
N VAL A 146 7.04 -15.07 5.50
CA VAL A 146 5.61 -14.68 5.52
C VAL A 146 5.45 -13.25 6.05
N LEU A 147 6.16 -12.89 7.11
CA LEU A 147 6.11 -11.56 7.70
C LEU A 147 6.57 -10.47 6.71
N SER A 148 7.69 -10.69 6.05
CA SER A 148 8.23 -9.78 5.03
C SER A 148 7.38 -9.74 3.76
N ALA A 149 6.77 -10.85 3.34
CA ALA A 149 5.81 -10.87 2.23
C ALA A 149 4.56 -10.02 2.53
N VAL A 150 3.99 -10.17 3.74
CA VAL A 150 2.85 -9.33 4.18
C VAL A 150 3.24 -7.86 4.23
N GLY A 151 4.43 -7.55 4.77
CA GLY A 151 4.99 -6.20 4.78
C GLY A 151 5.15 -5.62 3.37
N THR A 152 5.65 -6.42 2.43
CA THR A 152 5.82 -6.04 1.01
C THR A 152 4.48 -5.69 0.37
N ILE A 153 3.46 -6.55 0.52
CA ILE A 153 2.12 -6.31 -0.03
C ILE A 153 1.55 -5.01 0.52
N TYR A 154 1.64 -4.78 1.84
CA TYR A 154 1.12 -3.56 2.44
C TYR A 154 1.86 -2.31 1.96
N CYS A 155 3.20 -2.36 1.91
CA CYS A 155 4.01 -1.24 1.41
C CYS A 155 3.70 -0.92 -0.06
N LEU A 156 3.54 -1.94 -0.92
CA LEU A 156 3.17 -1.75 -2.32
C LEU A 156 1.81 -1.07 -2.47
N LEU A 157 0.81 -1.51 -1.70
CA LEU A 157 -0.51 -0.88 -1.67
C LEU A 157 -0.44 0.58 -1.19
N TYR A 158 0.41 0.85 -0.21
CA TYR A 158 0.63 2.19 0.32
C TYR A 158 1.29 3.12 -0.71
N VAL A 159 2.39 2.68 -1.34
CA VAL A 159 3.11 3.46 -2.37
C VAL A 159 2.21 3.73 -3.58
N ASN A 160 1.44 2.72 -4.03
CA ASN A 160 0.49 2.90 -5.13
C ASN A 160 -0.62 3.91 -4.78
N GLN A 161 -1.14 3.90 -3.55
CA GLN A 161 -2.13 4.88 -3.11
C GLN A 161 -1.54 6.29 -3.05
N LEU A 162 -0.32 6.43 -2.54
CA LEU A 162 0.38 7.71 -2.52
C LEU A 162 0.63 8.24 -3.94
N LEU A 163 1.02 7.37 -4.88
CA LEU A 163 1.21 7.76 -6.27
C LEU A 163 -0.11 8.25 -6.89
N ARG A 164 -1.23 7.55 -6.66
CA ARG A 164 -2.56 8.01 -7.13
C ARG A 164 -2.96 9.34 -6.53
N ALA A 165 -2.75 9.52 -5.23
CA ALA A 165 -3.04 10.79 -4.56
C ALA A 165 -2.16 11.93 -5.09
N TYR A 166 -0.89 11.65 -5.36
CA TYR A 166 0.04 12.59 -5.97
C TYR A 166 -0.37 12.98 -7.39
N LEU A 167 -0.66 11.99 -8.25
CA LEU A 167 -1.11 12.24 -9.61
C LEU A 167 -2.42 13.04 -9.63
N ARG A 168 -3.35 12.78 -8.72
CA ARG A 168 -4.57 13.60 -8.62
C ARG A 168 -4.28 15.02 -8.12
N PHE A 169 -3.39 15.18 -7.14
CA PHE A 169 -2.94 16.51 -6.74
C PHE A 169 -2.34 17.28 -7.93
N HIS A 170 -1.48 16.63 -8.71
CA HIS A 170 -0.90 17.19 -9.93
C HIS A 170 -2.01 17.60 -10.93
N LYS A 171 -2.94 16.70 -11.27
CA LYS A 171 -4.10 17.03 -12.14
C LYS A 171 -4.92 18.22 -11.61
N ASN A 172 -5.13 18.30 -10.30
CA ASN A 172 -5.88 19.38 -9.65
C ASN A 172 -5.18 20.74 -9.76
N VAL A 173 -3.85 20.79 -9.65
CA VAL A 173 -3.08 22.03 -9.86
C VAL A 173 -3.20 22.52 -11.31
N PHE A 174 -3.13 21.61 -12.29
CA PHE A 174 -3.32 21.96 -13.70
C PHE A 174 -4.76 22.35 -14.04
N ALA A 175 -5.74 21.70 -13.40
CA ALA A 175 -7.15 22.07 -13.56
C ALA A 175 -7.41 23.48 -13.00
N ALA A 176 -6.92 23.77 -11.79
CA ALA A 176 -7.06 25.07 -11.14
C ALA A 176 -6.39 26.21 -11.94
N THR A 177 -5.25 25.96 -12.59
CA THR A 177 -4.58 26.96 -13.45
C THR A 177 -5.25 27.14 -14.81
N SER A 178 -6.01 26.14 -15.27
CA SER A 178 -6.76 26.16 -16.54
C SER A 178 -8.21 26.60 -16.40
N GLY A 179 -8.65 26.97 -15.19
CA GLY A 179 -10.06 27.29 -14.91
C GLY A 179 -11.00 26.09 -15.06
N LYS A 180 -10.45 24.87 -15.09
CA LYS A 180 -11.20 23.61 -15.13
C LYS A 180 -11.55 23.19 -13.70
N PRO A 181 -12.61 22.40 -13.53
CA PRO A 181 -13.01 21.96 -12.21
C PRO A 181 -12.01 21.03 -11.55
N VAL A 182 -11.90 21.18 -10.22
CA VAL A 182 -10.92 20.48 -9.39
C VAL A 182 -11.57 19.23 -8.82
N TYR A 183 -10.91 18.07 -8.96
CA TYR A 183 -11.39 16.80 -8.43
C TYR A 183 -11.19 16.74 -6.90
N PRO A 184 -11.99 15.97 -6.16
CA PRO A 184 -11.77 15.75 -4.73
C PRO A 184 -10.39 15.12 -4.46
N SER A 185 -9.78 15.48 -3.32
CA SER A 185 -8.46 14.95 -2.93
C SER A 185 -8.57 13.49 -2.47
N LEU A 186 -7.74 12.60 -3.02
CA LEU A 186 -7.64 11.21 -2.58
C LEU A 186 -7.06 11.11 -1.17
N ALA A 187 -7.49 10.07 -0.43
CA ALA A 187 -6.87 9.69 0.82
C ALA A 187 -5.40 9.27 0.61
N LYS A 188 -4.52 9.69 1.51
CA LYS A 188 -3.08 9.35 1.48
C LYS A 188 -2.78 7.93 1.97
N TYR A 189 -3.72 7.28 2.63
CA TYR A 189 -3.59 5.93 3.16
C TYR A 189 -4.41 4.92 2.34
N PRO A 190 -3.93 3.68 2.15
CA PRO A 190 -4.61 2.66 1.36
C PRO A 190 -5.93 2.29 2.04
N GLN A 191 -7.03 2.44 1.31
CA GLN A 191 -8.36 2.12 1.81
C GLN A 191 -8.72 0.66 1.49
N LEU A 192 -8.25 -0.26 2.34
CA LEU A 192 -8.49 -1.68 2.17
C LEU A 192 -9.89 -2.07 2.65
N ASN A 193 -10.50 -3.06 1.99
CA ASN A 193 -11.71 -3.72 2.49
C ASN A 193 -11.45 -4.29 3.91
N ASN A 194 -12.41 -4.13 4.81
CA ASN A 194 -12.36 -4.60 6.20
C ASN A 194 -11.90 -6.06 6.33
N LYS A 195 -12.36 -6.94 5.42
CA LYS A 195 -11.95 -8.36 5.39
C LYS A 195 -10.45 -8.52 5.11
N ASN A 196 -9.94 -7.81 4.11
CA ASN A 196 -8.53 -7.90 3.70
C ASN A 196 -7.61 -7.28 4.76
N ARG A 197 -8.01 -6.16 5.36
CA ARG A 197 -7.29 -5.52 6.48
C ARG A 197 -7.16 -6.45 7.68
N ARG A 198 -8.25 -7.13 8.07
CA ARG A 198 -8.23 -8.11 9.16
C ARG A 198 -7.30 -9.29 8.83
N ARG A 199 -7.40 -9.84 7.61
CA ARG A 199 -6.53 -10.95 7.16
C ARG A 199 -5.05 -10.57 7.20
N LEU A 200 -4.66 -9.44 6.59
CA LEU A 200 -3.28 -8.94 6.61
C LEU A 200 -2.75 -8.79 8.04
N ARG A 201 -3.55 -8.18 8.93
CA ARG A 201 -3.17 -8.02 10.34
C ARG A 201 -3.02 -9.35 11.06
N SER A 202 -3.97 -10.27 10.91
CA SER A 202 -3.90 -11.58 11.56
C SER A 202 -2.69 -12.37 11.08
N VAL A 203 -2.41 -12.42 9.78
CA VAL A 203 -1.24 -13.12 9.24
C VAL A 203 0.06 -12.47 9.73
N ALA A 204 0.14 -11.14 9.75
CA ALA A 204 1.31 -10.42 10.30
C ALA A 204 1.54 -10.76 11.77
N LEU A 205 0.49 -10.74 12.59
CA LEU A 205 0.62 -11.04 14.03
C LEU A 205 1.00 -12.50 14.27
N ILE A 206 0.37 -13.44 13.56
CA ILE A 206 0.69 -14.87 13.68
C ILE A 206 2.14 -15.12 13.25
N SER A 207 2.54 -14.65 12.06
CA SER A 207 3.92 -14.82 11.58
C SER A 207 4.95 -14.17 12.51
N LEU A 208 4.65 -12.98 13.04
CA LEU A 208 5.50 -12.33 14.06
C LEU A 208 5.62 -13.15 15.34
N THR A 209 4.52 -13.74 15.84
CA THR A 209 4.58 -14.60 17.03
C THR A 209 5.42 -15.85 16.80
N PHE A 210 5.24 -16.53 15.66
CA PHE A 210 6.03 -17.71 15.31
C PHE A 210 7.51 -17.36 15.12
N PHE A 211 7.81 -16.23 14.48
CA PHE A 211 9.17 -15.71 14.32
C PHE A 211 9.83 -15.46 15.69
N ALA A 212 9.17 -14.74 16.59
CA ALA A 212 9.73 -14.43 17.90
C ALA A 212 9.94 -15.69 18.76
N LEU A 213 8.96 -16.60 18.78
CA LEU A 213 9.04 -17.84 19.56
C LEU A 213 10.15 -18.76 19.03
N SER A 214 10.22 -18.96 17.70
CA SER A 214 11.25 -19.82 17.08
C SER A 214 12.66 -19.24 17.24
N PHE A 215 12.82 -17.92 17.28
CA PHE A 215 14.11 -17.29 17.58
C PHE A 215 14.61 -17.67 18.99
N ILE A 216 13.75 -17.50 20.00
CA ILE A 216 14.08 -17.78 21.41
C ILE A 216 14.33 -19.28 21.61
N VAL A 217 13.40 -20.11 21.13
CA VAL A 217 13.51 -21.58 21.25
C VAL A 217 14.71 -22.10 20.48
N GLY A 218 14.96 -21.59 19.28
CA GLY A 218 16.11 -21.96 18.45
C GLY A 218 17.42 -21.70 19.16
N TYR A 219 17.57 -20.52 19.76
CA TYR A 219 18.76 -20.19 20.56
C TYR A 219 18.96 -21.14 21.74
N ILE A 220 17.91 -21.36 22.55
CA ILE A 220 17.97 -22.24 23.72
C ILE A 220 18.34 -23.68 23.32
N VAL A 221 17.69 -24.22 22.29
CA VAL A 221 17.94 -25.58 21.81
C VAL A 221 19.36 -25.72 21.25
N CYS A 222 19.87 -24.71 20.53
CA CYS A 222 21.25 -24.72 20.05
C CYS A 222 22.26 -24.71 21.21
N ALA A 223 22.05 -23.85 22.20
CA ALA A 223 22.93 -23.75 23.37
C ALA A 223 22.94 -25.06 24.17
N LEU A 224 21.77 -25.67 24.40
CA LEU A 224 21.66 -26.97 25.07
C LEU A 224 22.29 -28.10 24.25
N SER A 225 22.09 -28.10 22.94
CA SER A 225 22.64 -29.13 22.06
C SER A 225 24.16 -29.07 21.92
N ALA A 226 24.75 -27.89 22.04
CA ALA A 226 26.20 -27.71 22.01
C ALA A 226 26.84 -27.84 23.41
N GLY A 227 26.05 -27.72 24.48
CA GLY A 227 26.55 -27.70 25.85
C GLY A 227 27.23 -26.40 26.26
N ALA A 228 27.13 -25.34 25.43
CA ALA A 228 27.63 -24.01 25.73
C ALA A 228 26.74 -22.92 25.13
N ILE A 229 26.79 -21.73 25.74
CA ILE A 229 26.07 -20.54 25.28
C ILE A 229 26.56 -20.10 23.89
N GLU A 230 27.86 -20.25 23.64
CA GLU A 230 28.52 -19.90 22.39
C GLU A 230 28.62 -21.11 21.44
N PHE A 231 27.47 -21.71 21.12
CA PHE A 231 27.38 -22.93 20.30
C PHE A 231 28.07 -22.81 18.92
N TRP A 232 28.14 -21.60 18.37
CA TRP A 232 28.78 -21.33 17.08
C TRP A 232 30.31 -21.58 17.09
N HIS A 233 30.98 -21.44 18.24
CA HIS A 233 32.40 -21.80 18.37
C HIS A 233 32.58 -23.32 18.43
N ILE A 234 31.69 -24.04 19.11
CA ILE A 234 31.73 -25.51 19.20
C ILE A 234 31.49 -26.15 17.84
N TRP A 235 30.60 -25.56 17.03
CA TRP A 235 30.29 -26.05 15.70
C TRP A 235 31.20 -25.49 14.59
N ASN A 236 32.23 -24.71 14.95
CA ASN A 236 33.19 -24.11 14.01
C ASN A 236 32.51 -23.32 12.88
N TRP A 237 31.50 -22.52 13.20
CA TRP A 237 30.80 -21.69 12.20
C TRP A 237 31.67 -20.57 11.64
N PHE A 238 32.67 -20.15 12.40
CA PHE A 238 33.62 -19.12 12.03
C PHE A 238 35.02 -19.73 12.14
N ILE A 239 35.75 -19.75 11.01
CA ILE A 239 37.19 -20.06 10.94
C ILE A 239 37.96 -18.75 10.99
#